data_AF-A0A9X3MXI1-F1
#
_entry.id   AF-A0A9X3MXI1-F1
#
_cell.length_a   1.000
_cell.length_b   1.000
_cell.length_c   1.000
_cell.angle_alpha   90.00
_cell.angle_beta   90.00
_cell.angle_gamma   90.00
#
_symmetry.space_group_name_H-M   'P 1'
#
loop_
_entity.id
_entity.type
_entity.pdbx_description
1 polymer ?
#
loop_
_entity_poly.entity_id
_entity_poly.type
_entity_poly.pdbx_seq_one_letter_code
_entity_poly.pdbx_strand_id
1 'polypeptide(L)'
;MATSALKRPEWVGYHEVPGILLVRLMSRCNEKCLFCMVADEIAYSDDVRFQEVADTILRQPPGTQIEFFGGEPTIYPRFLELLEIARTAGYRCSIASNLRIFHSASFTAKVQALGADEIYIRTSLYGDTPELHDYYTDVPGSHRQTLQGIHNIVAAGFECQVNIVILAENVDRLDRMVDQVHDWGVHRVKLGNLMSLDTCGEHGVRLSAVRPRLAAAIARAEAHGLSVTVEKTPICVASGRIDLLSTERMIYDSDRVYDDAGACSGCLVRRWCDGFDPGYVDLFGFDGIQTLDHVPAAALRRTPAPEPELLKMHCVEIADNEPDEATQRELYELSRVVLAKHGCLAVFPREYVAT
;
A
#
# COMPACT_ATOMS: atom_id res chain seq x y z
N MET A 1 7.40 -18.21 -39.35
CA MET A 1 6.63 -16.95 -39.35
C MET A 1 5.34 -17.17 -38.60
N ALA A 2 5.32 -16.70 -37.35
CA ALA A 2 4.13 -16.20 -36.64
C ALA A 2 4.72 -15.49 -35.42
N THR A 3 5.13 -14.25 -35.62
CA THR A 3 5.43 -13.31 -34.54
C THR A 3 4.16 -13.18 -33.71
N SER A 4 4.08 -13.87 -32.56
CA SER A 4 3.07 -13.53 -31.56
C SER A 4 3.48 -12.17 -31.03
N ALA A 5 2.88 -11.11 -31.55
CA ALA A 5 2.92 -9.81 -30.92
C ALA A 5 2.43 -10.03 -29.48
N LEU A 6 3.37 -9.97 -28.53
CA LEU A 6 3.07 -9.88 -27.11
C LEU A 6 2.09 -8.72 -26.99
N LYS A 7 0.83 -9.01 -26.63
CA LYS A 7 -0.14 -7.97 -26.29
C LYS A 7 0.53 -7.09 -25.24
N ARG A 8 0.58 -5.77 -25.48
CA ARG A 8 0.99 -4.83 -24.45
C ARG A 8 0.18 -5.15 -23.18
N PRO A 9 0.82 -5.43 -22.03
CA PRO A 9 0.07 -5.60 -20.80
C PRO A 9 -0.75 -4.33 -20.56
N GLU A 10 -2.01 -4.49 -20.14
CA GLU A 10 -3.03 -3.43 -20.01
C GLU A 10 -2.65 -2.30 -19.03
N TRP A 11 -1.52 -2.43 -18.32
CA TRP A 11 -1.11 -1.56 -17.20
C TRP A 11 0.04 -0.59 -17.52
N VAL A 12 0.66 -0.62 -18.69
CA VAL A 12 1.68 0.38 -19.05
C VAL A 12 0.99 1.66 -19.52
N GLY A 13 1.08 2.74 -18.74
CA GLY A 13 0.36 3.98 -19.03
C GLY A 13 -0.02 4.76 -17.76
N TYR A 14 -1.24 5.25 -17.74
CA TYR A 14 -1.80 5.98 -16.60
C TYR A 14 -3.21 5.50 -16.29
N HIS A 15 -3.58 5.54 -15.01
CA HIS A 15 -4.91 5.19 -14.54
C HIS A 15 -5.44 6.31 -13.66
N GLU A 16 -6.65 6.76 -13.97
CA GLU A 16 -7.37 7.76 -13.18
C GLU A 16 -8.26 7.03 -12.18
N VAL A 17 -8.00 7.26 -10.90
CA VAL A 17 -8.92 6.92 -9.81
C VAL A 17 -9.37 8.22 -9.15
N PRO A 18 -10.51 8.28 -8.45
CA PRO A 18 -11.00 9.53 -7.86
C PRO A 18 -9.93 10.25 -7.02
N GLY A 19 -9.48 11.41 -7.50
CA GLY A 19 -8.48 12.26 -6.84
C GLY A 19 -7.00 11.88 -7.04
N ILE A 20 -6.68 10.79 -7.75
CA ILE A 20 -5.30 10.34 -7.97
C ILE A 20 -5.08 9.94 -9.43
N LEU A 21 -4.02 10.46 -10.05
CA LEU A 21 -3.48 9.95 -11.30
C LEU A 21 -2.31 9.01 -11.02
N LEU A 22 -2.49 7.72 -11.29
CA LEU A 22 -1.43 6.72 -11.23
C LEU A 22 -0.64 6.76 -12.54
N VAL A 23 0.67 7.00 -12.48
CA VAL A 23 1.56 7.11 -13.64
C VAL A 23 2.60 5.99 -13.60
N ARG A 24 2.41 4.98 -14.46
CA ARG A 24 3.33 3.86 -14.64
C ARG A 24 4.17 4.08 -15.90
N LEU A 25 5.38 4.60 -15.73
CA LEU A 25 6.25 5.00 -16.85
C LEU A 25 6.79 3.80 -17.65
N MET A 26 7.05 2.70 -16.95
CA MET A 26 7.55 1.43 -17.48
C MET A 26 7.54 0.38 -16.37
N SER A 27 7.73 -0.88 -16.74
CA SER A 27 7.98 -2.00 -15.82
C SER A 27 9.47 -2.27 -15.59
N ARG A 28 10.38 -1.63 -16.35
CA ARG A 28 11.83 -1.80 -16.14
C ARG A 28 12.23 -1.29 -14.76
N CYS A 29 13.11 -2.05 -14.11
CA CYS A 29 13.66 -1.74 -12.79
C CYS A 29 15.17 -2.01 -12.81
N ASN A 30 15.90 -1.31 -11.96
CA ASN A 30 17.32 -1.58 -11.71
C ASN A 30 17.55 -2.59 -10.57
N GLU A 31 16.48 -3.13 -9.97
CA GLU A 31 16.44 -4.30 -9.10
C GLU A 31 15.80 -5.50 -9.81
N LYS A 32 16.00 -6.70 -9.27
CA LYS A 32 15.46 -7.96 -9.79
C LYS A 32 14.86 -8.78 -8.67
N CYS A 33 13.91 -8.18 -7.95
CA CYS A 33 13.44 -8.78 -6.71
C CYS A 33 12.92 -10.21 -6.91
N LEU A 34 13.31 -11.13 -6.03
CA LEU A 34 12.94 -12.55 -6.14
C LEU A 34 11.42 -12.80 -6.05
N PHE A 35 10.68 -11.86 -5.47
CA PHE A 35 9.21 -11.88 -5.38
C PHE A 35 8.53 -10.89 -6.35
N CYS A 36 9.22 -10.39 -7.37
CA CYS A 36 8.67 -9.38 -8.27
C CYS A 36 7.44 -9.89 -9.04
N MET A 37 6.29 -9.26 -8.83
CA MET A 37 5.04 -9.64 -9.51
C MET A 37 5.04 -9.39 -11.02
N VAL A 38 5.93 -8.52 -11.50
CA VAL A 38 6.02 -8.11 -12.91
C VAL A 38 7.37 -8.49 -13.52
N ALA A 39 8.03 -9.53 -12.96
CA ALA A 39 9.35 -9.99 -13.41
C ALA A 39 9.39 -10.24 -14.93
N ASP A 40 8.34 -10.87 -15.47
CA ASP A 40 8.20 -11.18 -16.91
C ASP A 40 8.06 -9.92 -17.78
N GLU A 41 7.66 -8.79 -17.21
CA GLU A 41 7.53 -7.52 -17.92
C GLU A 41 8.83 -6.70 -17.95
N ILE A 42 9.74 -6.90 -16.99
CA ILE A 42 10.97 -6.09 -16.85
C ILE A 42 11.80 -6.11 -18.14
N ALA A 43 11.94 -7.28 -18.77
CA ALA A 43 12.77 -7.45 -19.95
C ALA A 43 12.17 -6.87 -21.24
N TYR A 44 10.85 -6.67 -21.29
CA TYR A 44 10.11 -6.33 -22.51
C TYR A 44 9.31 -5.04 -22.40
N SER A 45 9.40 -4.32 -21.29
CA SER A 45 8.69 -3.06 -21.11
C SER A 45 9.29 -1.94 -21.97
N ASP A 46 8.44 -1.42 -22.85
CA ASP A 46 8.65 -0.15 -23.51
C ASP A 46 8.43 1.02 -22.54
N ASP A 47 9.03 2.15 -22.88
CA ASP A 47 8.75 3.43 -22.25
C ASP A 47 7.39 3.97 -22.70
N VAL A 48 6.61 4.52 -21.77
CA VAL A 48 5.51 5.41 -22.14
C VAL A 48 6.05 6.65 -22.85
N ARG A 49 5.27 7.17 -23.81
CA ARG A 49 5.66 8.38 -24.53
C ARG A 49 5.55 9.57 -23.61
N PHE A 50 6.66 10.30 -23.47
CA PHE A 50 6.75 11.48 -22.63
C PHE A 50 5.58 12.47 -22.83
N GLN A 51 5.28 12.83 -24.09
CA GLN A 51 4.27 13.83 -24.39
C GLN A 51 2.87 13.38 -23.94
N GLU A 52 2.56 12.10 -24.09
CA GLU A 52 1.26 11.56 -23.68
C GLU A 52 1.09 11.65 -22.16
N VAL A 53 2.14 11.37 -21.39
CA VAL A 53 2.12 11.52 -19.91
C VAL A 53 2.03 12.98 -19.50
N ALA A 54 2.86 13.85 -20.09
CA ALA A 54 2.88 15.28 -19.79
C ALA A 54 1.50 15.91 -20.05
N ASP A 55 0.89 15.63 -21.19
CA ASP A 55 -0.44 16.14 -21.54
C ASP A 55 -1.51 15.60 -20.58
N THR A 56 -1.42 14.35 -20.15
CA THR A 56 -2.36 13.78 -19.18
C THR A 56 -2.23 14.43 -17.81
N ILE A 57 -1.01 14.65 -17.32
CA ILE A 57 -0.77 15.36 -16.05
C ILE A 57 -1.38 16.76 -16.11
N LEU A 58 -1.14 17.51 -17.20
CA LEU A 58 -1.61 18.87 -17.34
C LEU A 58 -3.15 19.01 -17.46
N ARG A 59 -3.86 17.93 -17.82
CA ARG A 59 -5.32 17.91 -17.91
C ARG A 59 -6.02 17.54 -16.61
N GLN A 60 -5.30 17.14 -15.56
CA GLN A 60 -5.94 16.72 -14.31
C GLN A 60 -6.69 17.89 -13.64
N PRO A 61 -7.77 17.62 -12.89
CA PRO A 61 -8.43 18.64 -12.08
C PRO A 61 -7.51 19.16 -10.95
N PRO A 62 -7.62 20.44 -10.54
CA PRO A 62 -6.94 20.93 -9.35
C PRO A 62 -7.24 20.07 -8.11
N GLY A 63 -6.23 19.84 -7.28
CA GLY A 63 -6.32 18.97 -6.11
C GLY A 63 -6.05 17.48 -6.38
N THR A 64 -5.85 17.08 -7.64
CA THR A 64 -5.40 15.72 -7.99
C THR A 64 -3.98 15.46 -7.48
N GLN A 65 -3.74 14.27 -6.90
CA GLN A 65 -2.41 13.78 -6.58
C GLN A 65 -1.83 12.99 -7.75
N ILE A 66 -0.57 13.25 -8.12
CA ILE A 66 0.13 12.50 -9.18
C ILE A 66 1.04 11.46 -8.52
N GLU A 67 0.87 10.19 -8.84
CA GLU A 67 1.64 9.11 -8.25
C GLU A 67 2.52 8.42 -9.30
N PHE A 68 3.82 8.55 -9.16
CA PHE A 68 4.80 7.87 -10.00
C PHE A 68 5.16 6.51 -9.40
N PHE A 69 4.91 5.45 -10.16
CA PHE A 69 5.18 4.06 -9.76
C PHE A 69 5.55 3.20 -10.99
N GLY A 70 5.63 1.88 -10.81
CA GLY A 70 5.92 0.91 -11.87
C GLY A 70 7.06 -0.01 -11.48
N GLY A 71 8.03 -0.21 -12.37
CA GLY A 71 9.31 -0.81 -12.02
C GLY A 71 10.11 0.12 -11.10
N GLU A 72 11.01 0.92 -11.67
CA GLU A 72 11.61 2.05 -10.95
C GLU A 72 11.38 3.35 -11.73
N PRO A 73 10.49 4.26 -11.30
CA PRO A 73 10.14 5.43 -12.09
C PRO A 73 11.33 6.36 -12.33
N THR A 74 12.30 6.42 -11.41
CA THR A 74 13.42 7.35 -11.49
C THR A 74 14.46 7.02 -12.55
N ILE A 75 14.46 5.79 -13.10
CA ILE A 75 15.33 5.43 -14.23
C ILE A 75 14.72 5.85 -15.58
N TYR A 76 13.48 6.36 -15.60
CA TYR A 76 12.91 6.92 -16.82
C TYR A 76 13.74 8.14 -17.24
N PRO A 77 14.26 8.21 -18.49
CA PRO A 77 15.24 9.23 -18.87
C PRO A 77 14.80 10.67 -18.62
N ARG A 78 13.49 10.93 -18.66
CA ARG A 78 12.88 12.26 -18.49
C ARG A 78 12.02 12.35 -17.23
N PHE A 79 12.32 11.54 -16.21
CA PHE A 79 11.54 11.49 -14.97
C PHE A 79 11.46 12.86 -14.29
N LEU A 80 12.61 13.54 -14.12
CA LEU A 80 12.66 14.85 -13.46
C LEU A 80 11.84 15.91 -14.21
N GLU A 81 11.79 15.85 -15.54
CA GLU A 81 10.96 16.77 -16.34
C GLU A 81 9.46 16.53 -16.10
N LEU A 82 9.02 15.26 -15.99
CA LEU A 82 7.61 14.95 -15.69
C LEU A 82 7.23 15.36 -14.27
N LEU A 83 8.13 15.15 -13.30
CA LEU A 83 7.93 15.59 -11.92
C LEU A 83 7.87 17.12 -11.85
N GLU A 84 8.76 17.83 -12.55
CA GLU A 84 8.76 19.29 -12.64
C GLU A 84 7.46 19.82 -13.27
N ILE A 85 6.95 19.19 -14.34
CA ILE A 85 5.65 19.52 -14.94
C ILE A 85 4.52 19.39 -13.92
N ALA A 86 4.45 18.26 -13.19
CA ALA A 86 3.41 18.04 -12.20
C ALA A 86 3.46 19.07 -11.06
N ARG A 87 4.66 19.34 -10.54
CA ARG A 87 4.88 20.30 -9.45
C ARG A 87 4.63 21.75 -9.87
N THR A 88 5.05 22.13 -11.07
CA THR A 88 4.80 23.47 -11.63
C THR A 88 3.32 23.70 -11.92
N ALA A 89 2.58 22.64 -12.29
CA ALA A 89 1.12 22.68 -12.44
C ALA A 89 0.37 22.73 -11.10
N GLY A 90 1.06 22.65 -9.96
CA GLY A 90 0.49 22.78 -8.62
C GLY A 90 0.03 21.47 -7.98
N TYR A 91 0.33 20.31 -8.55
CA TYR A 91 -0.11 19.03 -8.02
C TYR A 91 0.82 18.47 -6.95
N ARG A 92 0.24 17.87 -5.90
CA ARG A 92 0.98 17.01 -4.98
C ARG A 92 1.48 15.77 -5.71
N CYS A 93 2.68 15.32 -5.34
CA CYS A 93 3.29 14.15 -5.96
C CYS A 93 3.58 13.06 -4.93
N SER A 94 3.43 11.81 -5.35
CA SER A 94 3.89 10.62 -4.63
C SER A 94 4.86 9.86 -5.52
N ILE A 95 5.95 9.35 -4.95
CA ILE A 95 6.95 8.56 -5.67
C ILE A 95 7.14 7.23 -4.95
N ALA A 96 6.74 6.13 -5.59
CA ALA A 96 7.11 4.78 -5.17
C ALA A 96 8.44 4.40 -5.83
N SER A 97 9.52 4.34 -5.05
CA SER A 97 10.88 4.11 -5.55
C SER A 97 11.67 3.21 -4.61
N ASN A 98 12.60 2.42 -5.16
CA ASN A 98 13.60 1.71 -4.38
C ASN A 98 14.66 2.64 -3.75
N LEU A 99 14.56 3.96 -4.00
CA LEU A 99 15.40 5.04 -3.46
C LEU A 99 16.88 4.96 -3.79
N ARG A 100 17.32 4.01 -4.61
CA ARG A 100 18.75 3.83 -4.88
C ARG A 100 19.35 5.09 -5.47
N ILE A 101 18.71 5.71 -6.47
CA ILE A 101 19.25 6.94 -7.09
C ILE A 101 19.36 8.12 -6.09
N PHE A 102 18.53 8.15 -5.05
CA PHE A 102 18.58 9.18 -4.01
C PHE A 102 19.82 9.08 -3.12
N HIS A 103 20.63 8.02 -3.23
CA HIS A 103 21.98 8.00 -2.65
C HIS A 103 22.84 9.15 -3.21
N SER A 104 22.54 9.64 -4.42
CA SER A 104 23.21 10.79 -5.04
C SER A 104 22.63 12.09 -4.50
N ALA A 105 23.44 12.84 -3.73
CA ALA A 105 23.05 14.14 -3.20
C ALA A 105 22.60 15.12 -4.29
N SER A 106 23.20 15.06 -5.49
CA SER A 106 22.82 15.93 -6.62
C SER A 106 21.46 15.59 -7.20
N PHE A 107 21.05 14.30 -7.20
CA PHE A 107 19.72 13.90 -7.62
C PHE A 107 18.69 14.34 -6.58
N THR A 108 18.95 14.05 -5.30
CA THR A 108 18.08 14.45 -4.19
C THR A 108 17.85 15.96 -4.15
N ALA A 109 18.89 16.77 -4.33
CA ALA A 109 18.77 18.23 -4.37
C ALA A 109 17.90 18.73 -5.54
N LYS A 110 17.94 18.07 -6.71
CA LYS A 110 17.06 18.40 -7.85
C LYS A 110 15.61 18.12 -7.53
N VAL A 111 15.30 16.99 -6.89
CA VAL A 111 13.94 16.66 -6.45
C VAL A 111 13.48 17.63 -5.35
N GLN A 112 14.37 17.96 -4.41
CA GLN A 112 14.07 18.86 -3.29
C GLN A 112 13.70 20.27 -3.78
N ALA A 113 14.36 20.76 -4.83
CA ALA A 113 14.06 22.04 -5.45
C ALA A 113 12.63 22.14 -6.02
N LEU A 114 11.93 21.02 -6.19
CA LEU A 114 10.53 20.97 -6.66
C LEU A 114 9.50 21.02 -5.51
N GLY A 115 9.95 21.18 -4.26
CA GLY A 115 9.11 21.31 -3.07
C GLY A 115 8.95 19.99 -2.30
N ALA A 116 9.81 19.77 -1.30
CA ALA A 116 9.84 18.53 -0.52
C ALA A 116 8.59 18.30 0.34
N ASP A 117 7.93 19.37 0.75
CA ASP A 117 6.68 19.38 1.53
C ASP A 117 5.45 18.91 0.72
N GLU A 118 5.55 18.94 -0.61
CA GLU A 118 4.47 18.53 -1.52
C GLU A 118 4.81 17.24 -2.29
N ILE A 119 5.90 16.57 -1.91
CA ILE A 119 6.38 15.31 -2.48
C ILE A 119 6.49 14.26 -1.38
N TYR A 120 5.63 13.26 -1.46
CA TYR A 120 5.67 12.09 -0.59
C TYR A 120 6.47 10.97 -1.24
N ILE A 121 7.39 10.33 -0.50
CA ILE A 121 8.22 9.27 -1.06
C ILE A 121 8.07 7.97 -0.27
N ARG A 122 7.79 6.88 -0.97
CA ARG A 122 7.65 5.55 -0.38
C ARG A 122 8.70 4.62 -0.95
N THR A 123 9.29 3.83 -0.07
CA THR A 123 10.24 2.77 -0.45
C THR A 123 9.89 1.46 0.23
N SER A 124 10.52 0.37 -0.20
CA SER A 124 10.36 -0.94 0.42
C SER A 124 11.67 -1.41 1.06
N LEU A 125 11.56 -2.13 2.17
CA LEU A 125 12.68 -2.73 2.88
C LEU A 125 12.43 -4.24 3.03
N TYR A 126 13.42 -5.04 2.67
CA TYR A 126 13.29 -6.50 2.62
C TYR A 126 14.09 -7.24 3.71
N GLY A 127 14.99 -6.55 4.41
CA GLY A 127 15.75 -7.09 5.53
C GLY A 127 16.40 -6.00 6.36
N ASP A 128 16.77 -6.33 7.60
CA ASP A 128 17.49 -5.43 8.52
C ASP A 128 19.02 -5.48 8.34
N THR A 129 19.51 -6.20 7.34
CA THR A 129 20.94 -6.33 7.04
C THR A 129 21.17 -6.16 5.54
N PRO A 130 22.34 -5.65 5.13
CA PRO A 130 22.70 -5.59 3.71
C PRO A 130 22.56 -6.94 3.02
N GLU A 131 22.98 -8.02 3.68
CA GLU A 131 22.95 -9.37 3.11
C GLU A 131 21.53 -9.83 2.81
N LEU A 132 20.58 -9.64 3.74
CA LEU A 132 19.20 -10.07 3.56
C LEU A 132 18.45 -9.20 2.54
N HIS A 133 18.67 -7.88 2.56
CA HIS A 133 18.05 -6.99 1.60
C HIS A 133 18.59 -7.22 0.17
N ASP A 134 19.90 -7.30 0.02
CA ASP A 134 20.55 -7.52 -1.27
C ASP A 134 20.16 -8.89 -1.84
N TYR A 135 20.02 -9.93 -1.00
CA TYR A 135 19.48 -11.25 -1.38
C TYR A 135 18.14 -11.12 -2.10
N TYR A 136 17.17 -10.43 -1.49
CA TYR A 136 15.86 -10.28 -2.10
C TYR A 136 15.84 -9.42 -3.34
N THR A 137 16.64 -8.36 -3.42
CA THR A 137 16.71 -7.50 -4.61
C THR A 137 17.46 -8.13 -5.78
N ASP A 138 18.21 -9.21 -5.52
CA ASP A 138 19.22 -9.80 -6.43
C ASP A 138 20.20 -8.73 -6.99
N VAL A 139 20.57 -7.76 -6.14
CA VAL A 139 21.48 -6.67 -6.51
C VAL A 139 22.42 -6.33 -5.34
N PRO A 140 23.72 -6.68 -5.45
CA PRO A 140 24.71 -6.31 -4.44
C PRO A 140 24.84 -4.79 -4.27
N GLY A 141 24.81 -4.34 -3.02
CA GLY A 141 24.89 -2.95 -2.61
C GLY A 141 23.58 -2.17 -2.72
N SER A 142 22.45 -2.81 -3.06
CA SER A 142 21.14 -2.14 -3.12
C SER A 142 20.77 -1.56 -1.76
N HIS A 143 20.94 -2.31 -0.68
CA HIS A 143 20.67 -1.86 0.68
C HIS A 143 21.42 -0.59 1.03
N ARG A 144 22.73 -0.56 0.75
CA ARG A 144 23.58 0.61 1.04
C ARG A 144 23.11 1.85 0.28
N GLN A 145 22.72 1.68 -0.99
CA GLN A 145 22.21 2.78 -1.80
C GLN A 145 20.83 3.26 -1.30
N THR A 146 19.91 2.35 -1.03
CA THR A 146 18.58 2.65 -0.50
C THR A 146 18.66 3.35 0.86
N LEU A 147 19.48 2.84 1.79
CA LEU A 147 19.70 3.45 3.10
C LEU A 147 20.27 4.87 2.98
N GLN A 148 21.31 5.07 2.17
CA GLN A 148 21.84 6.41 1.93
C GLN A 148 20.79 7.32 1.27
N GLY A 149 19.94 6.77 0.40
CA GLY A 149 18.81 7.46 -0.20
C GLY A 149 17.80 7.93 0.86
N ILE A 150 17.40 7.04 1.78
CA ILE A 150 16.52 7.37 2.92
C ILE A 150 17.11 8.50 3.74
N HIS A 151 18.38 8.40 4.15
CA HIS A 151 19.02 9.48 4.92
C HIS A 151 19.04 10.81 4.17
N ASN A 152 19.32 10.79 2.86
CA ASN A 152 19.34 12.01 2.06
C ASN A 152 17.95 12.65 1.95
N ILE A 153 16.88 11.87 1.75
CA ILE A 153 15.52 12.42 1.63
C ILE A 153 14.98 12.90 2.99
N VAL A 154 15.27 12.18 4.08
CA VAL A 154 14.88 12.60 5.43
C VAL A 154 15.60 13.92 5.78
N ALA A 155 16.90 14.01 5.52
CA ALA A 155 17.66 15.24 5.75
C ALA A 155 17.20 16.41 4.84
N ALA A 156 16.67 16.11 3.66
CA ALA A 156 16.11 17.09 2.74
C ALA A 156 14.68 17.53 3.11
N GLY A 157 14.07 16.94 4.14
CA GLY A 157 12.75 17.30 4.66
C GLY A 157 11.57 16.66 3.95
N PHE A 158 11.80 15.60 3.15
CA PHE A 158 10.70 14.86 2.54
C PHE A 158 9.95 14.03 3.58
N GLU A 159 8.63 13.92 3.40
CA GLU A 159 7.85 12.91 4.10
C GLU A 159 8.14 11.54 3.47
N CYS A 160 8.62 10.60 4.29
CA CYS A 160 9.00 9.27 3.87
C CYS A 160 8.18 8.19 4.58
N GLN A 161 7.82 7.13 3.83
CA GLN A 161 7.34 5.88 4.39
C GLN A 161 8.18 4.70 3.92
N VAL A 162 8.53 3.83 4.86
CA VAL A 162 9.15 2.54 4.55
C VAL A 162 8.10 1.44 4.62
N ASN A 163 7.98 0.67 3.55
CA ASN A 163 7.16 -0.54 3.47
C ASN A 163 8.02 -1.76 3.76
N ILE A 164 7.81 -2.41 4.90
CA ILE A 164 8.42 -3.69 5.20
C ILE A 164 7.54 -4.77 4.56
N VAL A 165 8.06 -5.42 3.53
CA VAL A 165 7.40 -6.56 2.90
C VAL A 165 7.72 -7.80 3.73
N ILE A 166 6.69 -8.46 4.24
CA ILE A 166 6.81 -9.64 5.10
C ILE A 166 7.11 -10.85 4.22
N LEU A 167 8.26 -11.46 4.46
CA LEU A 167 8.83 -12.55 3.66
C LEU A 167 9.37 -13.64 4.59
N ALA A 168 9.53 -14.87 4.08
CA ALA A 168 9.88 -16.03 4.90
C ALA A 168 11.17 -15.86 5.71
N GLU A 169 12.16 -15.19 5.11
CA GLU A 169 13.47 -15.00 5.71
C GLU A 169 13.55 -13.75 6.62
N ASN A 170 12.55 -12.87 6.60
CA ASN A 170 12.52 -11.65 7.44
C ASN A 170 11.44 -11.62 8.53
N VAL A 171 10.46 -12.54 8.51
CA VAL A 171 9.30 -12.49 9.41
C VAL A 171 9.69 -12.48 10.90
N ASP A 172 10.75 -13.19 11.29
CA ASP A 172 11.26 -13.23 12.67
C ASP A 172 12.03 -11.95 13.08
N ARG A 173 12.12 -10.97 12.18
CA ARG A 173 12.98 -9.78 12.31
C ARG A 173 12.21 -8.46 12.17
N LEU A 174 10.88 -8.52 12.06
CA LEU A 174 10.03 -7.35 11.81
C LEU A 174 10.18 -6.26 12.89
N ASP A 175 10.37 -6.66 14.15
CA ASP A 175 10.63 -5.74 15.27
C ASP A 175 11.94 -4.96 15.09
N ARG A 176 13.02 -5.63 14.67
CA ARG A 176 14.32 -5.01 14.37
C ARG A 176 14.25 -4.09 13.16
N MET A 177 13.51 -4.50 12.13
CA MET A 177 13.29 -3.65 10.95
C MET A 177 12.50 -2.39 11.33
N VAL A 178 11.51 -2.50 12.21
CA VAL A 178 10.80 -1.33 12.76
C VAL A 178 11.74 -0.42 13.56
N ASP A 179 12.60 -0.98 14.42
CA ASP A 179 13.63 -0.22 15.14
C ASP A 179 14.52 0.56 14.17
N GLN A 180 14.97 -0.08 13.08
CA GLN A 180 15.79 0.59 12.06
C GLN A 180 15.07 1.72 11.35
N VAL A 181 13.81 1.53 10.96
CA VAL A 181 13.01 2.58 10.33
C VAL A 181 12.91 3.81 11.25
N HIS A 182 12.69 3.60 12.54
CA HIS A 182 12.73 4.67 13.54
C HIS A 182 14.10 5.35 13.62
N ASP A 183 15.19 4.57 13.73
CA ASP A 183 16.55 5.08 13.85
C ASP A 183 17.01 5.89 12.63
N TRP A 184 16.44 5.62 11.45
CA TRP A 184 16.71 6.39 10.23
C TRP A 184 15.97 7.73 10.15
N GLY A 185 15.14 8.04 11.15
CA GLY A 185 14.34 9.27 11.20
C GLY A 185 13.09 9.22 10.32
N VAL A 186 12.63 8.02 9.95
CA VAL A 186 11.38 7.85 9.21
C VAL A 186 10.21 7.76 10.19
N HIS A 187 9.12 8.47 9.90
CA HIS A 187 7.95 8.55 10.79
C HIS A 187 6.78 7.66 10.39
N ARG A 188 6.82 7.04 9.21
CA ARG A 188 5.76 6.16 8.71
C ARG A 188 6.31 4.79 8.34
N VAL A 189 5.65 3.75 8.82
CA VAL A 189 5.94 2.36 8.47
C VAL A 189 4.68 1.67 7.95
N LYS A 190 4.82 0.95 6.84
CA LYS A 190 3.81 0.05 6.32
C LYS A 190 4.31 -1.39 6.46
N LEU A 191 3.48 -2.27 6.99
CA LEU A 191 3.78 -3.69 7.17
C LEU A 191 2.83 -4.48 6.25
N GLY A 192 3.35 -5.16 5.24
CA GLY A 192 2.50 -5.81 4.22
C GLY A 192 2.94 -7.21 3.87
N ASN A 193 2.00 -8.13 3.71
CA ASN A 193 2.29 -9.43 3.07
C ASN A 193 2.46 -9.25 1.56
N LEU A 194 3.02 -10.29 0.92
CA LEU A 194 3.10 -10.37 -0.53
C LEU A 194 1.71 -10.24 -1.18
N MET A 195 1.66 -9.49 -2.28
CA MET A 195 0.41 -9.18 -2.95
C MET A 195 -0.14 -10.38 -3.73
N SER A 196 0.74 -11.20 -4.31
CA SER A 196 0.47 -12.50 -4.92
C SER A 196 1.61 -13.47 -4.61
N LEU A 197 1.29 -14.75 -4.46
CA LEU A 197 2.25 -15.84 -4.28
C LEU A 197 2.39 -16.76 -5.50
N ASP A 198 1.72 -16.45 -6.62
CA ASP A 198 1.62 -17.33 -7.79
C ASP A 198 3.01 -17.66 -8.39
N THR A 199 3.94 -16.71 -8.34
CA THR A 199 5.29 -16.83 -8.92
C THR A 199 6.41 -16.80 -7.89
N CYS A 200 6.10 -16.61 -6.61
CA CYS A 200 7.09 -16.43 -5.54
C CYS A 200 6.74 -17.15 -4.23
N GLY A 201 5.99 -18.25 -4.33
CA GLY A 201 5.52 -19.04 -3.19
C GLY A 201 6.60 -19.48 -2.20
N GLU A 202 7.85 -19.64 -2.65
CA GLU A 202 9.00 -20.01 -1.79
C GLU A 202 9.36 -18.94 -0.75
N HIS A 203 9.02 -17.67 -1.00
CA HIS A 203 9.21 -16.56 -0.06
C HIS A 203 7.95 -16.24 0.75
N GLY A 204 6.85 -16.96 0.50
CA GLY A 204 5.59 -16.82 1.22
C GLY A 204 5.67 -17.31 2.67
N VAL A 205 4.88 -16.70 3.55
CA VAL A 205 4.85 -17.03 4.99
C VAL A 205 3.46 -17.39 5.42
N ARG A 206 3.32 -18.50 6.16
CA ARG A 206 2.08 -18.85 6.84
C ARG A 206 1.61 -17.73 7.75
N LEU A 207 0.36 -17.32 7.62
CA LEU A 207 -0.23 -16.23 8.40
C LEU A 207 -0.30 -16.55 9.90
N SER A 208 -0.33 -17.82 10.29
CA SER A 208 -0.19 -18.23 11.70
C SER A 208 1.16 -17.82 12.29
N ALA A 209 2.22 -17.86 11.49
CA ALA A 209 3.54 -17.36 11.88
C ALA A 209 3.59 -15.84 11.84
N VAL A 210 2.99 -15.20 10.82
CA VAL A 210 2.96 -13.73 10.69
C VAL A 210 2.25 -13.07 11.87
N ARG A 211 1.07 -13.56 12.27
CA ARG A 211 0.19 -12.93 13.27
C ARG A 211 0.91 -12.45 14.55
N PRO A 212 1.62 -13.30 15.32
CA PRO A 212 2.28 -12.85 16.55
C PRO A 212 3.42 -11.85 16.30
N ARG A 213 4.12 -11.97 15.17
CA ARG A 213 5.27 -11.13 14.81
C ARG A 213 4.83 -9.76 14.33
N LEU A 214 3.76 -9.73 13.52
CA LEU A 214 3.09 -8.52 13.10
C LEU A 214 2.53 -7.75 14.31
N ALA A 215 1.89 -8.43 15.25
CA ALA A 215 1.41 -7.81 16.48
C ALA A 215 2.54 -7.16 17.29
N ALA A 216 3.67 -7.86 17.45
CA ALA A 216 4.85 -7.32 18.12
C ALA A 216 5.44 -6.11 17.37
N ALA A 217 5.54 -6.18 16.05
CA ALA A 217 6.05 -5.08 15.21
C ALA A 217 5.15 -3.84 15.27
N ILE A 218 3.82 -4.01 15.25
CA ILE A 218 2.86 -2.91 15.42
C ILE A 218 3.06 -2.25 16.78
N ALA A 219 3.05 -3.02 17.87
CA ALA A 219 3.22 -2.49 19.22
C ALA A 219 4.57 -1.78 19.38
N ARG A 220 5.63 -2.30 18.74
CA ARG A 220 6.96 -1.70 18.71
C ARG A 220 6.96 -0.35 17.98
N ALA A 221 6.33 -0.28 16.82
CA ALA A 221 6.25 0.93 16.02
C ALA A 221 5.43 2.02 16.74
N GLU A 222 4.33 1.65 17.40
CA GLU A 222 3.53 2.56 18.23
C GLU A 222 4.34 3.08 19.43
N ALA A 223 5.15 2.24 20.07
CA ALA A 223 6.02 2.66 21.17
C ALA A 223 7.09 3.68 20.72
N HIS A 224 7.52 3.61 19.46
CA HIS A 224 8.40 4.59 18.82
C HIS A 224 7.67 5.86 18.32
N GLY A 225 6.34 5.91 18.44
CA GLY A 225 5.53 7.01 17.92
C GLY A 225 5.44 7.04 16.39
N LEU A 226 5.70 5.93 15.71
CA LEU A 226 5.55 5.82 14.26
C LEU A 226 4.07 5.76 13.87
N SER A 227 3.73 6.35 12.73
CA SER A 227 2.45 6.09 12.07
C SER A 227 2.53 4.74 11.35
N VAL A 228 1.73 3.78 11.79
CA VAL A 228 1.71 2.41 11.27
C VAL A 228 0.53 2.21 10.32
N THR A 229 0.77 1.50 9.23
CA THR A 229 -0.28 0.92 8.39
C THR A 229 0.01 -0.55 8.11
N VAL A 230 -1.05 -1.32 7.88
CA VAL A 230 -0.99 -2.73 7.52
C VAL A 230 -1.70 -2.92 6.19
N GLU A 231 -1.09 -3.71 5.31
CA GLU A 231 -1.62 -3.95 3.97
C GLU A 231 -1.60 -5.44 3.60
N LYS A 232 -2.48 -5.84 2.69
CA LYS A 232 -2.55 -7.20 2.09
C LYS A 232 -2.60 -8.30 3.14
N THR A 233 -3.17 -7.98 4.29
CA THR A 233 -3.18 -8.84 5.47
C THR A 233 -4.62 -8.92 5.96
N PRO A 234 -5.20 -10.12 6.09
CA PRO A 234 -6.51 -10.27 6.68
C PRO A 234 -6.57 -9.61 8.06
N ILE A 235 -7.68 -8.94 8.37
CA ILE A 235 -7.85 -8.18 9.63
C ILE A 235 -7.57 -9.06 10.86
N CYS A 236 -7.98 -10.32 10.79
CA CYS A 236 -7.81 -11.28 11.86
C CYS A 236 -6.33 -11.65 12.12
N VAL A 237 -5.45 -11.48 11.14
CA VAL A 237 -3.99 -11.62 11.25
C VAL A 237 -3.35 -10.33 11.74
N ALA A 238 -3.90 -9.18 11.37
CA ALA A 238 -3.54 -7.87 11.91
C ALA A 238 -4.07 -7.65 13.35
N SER A 239 -4.29 -8.71 14.12
CA SER A 239 -4.82 -8.66 15.51
C SER A 239 -6.13 -7.87 15.66
N GLY A 240 -6.98 -7.87 14.63
CA GLY A 240 -8.24 -7.14 14.66
C GLY A 240 -8.12 -5.63 14.46
N ARG A 241 -6.91 -5.10 14.21
CA ARG A 241 -6.61 -3.65 14.07
C ARG A 241 -7.10 -3.09 12.72
N ILE A 242 -8.40 -2.89 12.60
CA ILE A 242 -9.05 -2.29 11.42
C ILE A 242 -8.53 -0.86 11.18
N ASP A 243 -8.24 -0.15 12.26
CA ASP A 243 -7.72 1.22 12.25
C ASP A 243 -6.37 1.40 11.53
N LEU A 244 -5.63 0.31 11.34
CA LEU A 244 -4.33 0.30 10.67
C LEU A 244 -4.41 -0.09 9.19
N LEU A 245 -5.57 -0.53 8.68
CA LEU A 245 -5.66 -0.98 7.29
C LEU A 245 -5.42 0.17 6.31
N SER A 246 -4.53 -0.06 5.35
CA SER A 246 -4.32 0.87 4.24
C SER A 246 -5.54 0.86 3.30
N THR A 247 -5.98 2.05 2.87
CA THR A 247 -7.11 2.24 1.95
C THR A 247 -6.77 1.96 0.48
N GLU A 248 -5.58 1.45 0.17
CA GLU A 248 -5.15 1.05 -1.19
C GLU A 248 -5.99 -0.10 -1.80
N ARG A 249 -7.04 -0.56 -1.11
CA ARG A 249 -8.14 -1.40 -1.62
C ARG A 249 -8.69 -0.98 -2.99
N MET A 250 -8.59 0.30 -3.37
CA MET A 250 -9.22 0.83 -4.57
C MET A 250 -8.44 0.61 -5.88
N ILE A 251 -7.23 0.04 -5.86
CA ILE A 251 -6.38 -0.04 -7.06
C ILE A 251 -6.44 -1.41 -7.76
N TYR A 252 -6.87 -2.47 -7.06
CA TYR A 252 -6.91 -3.82 -7.62
C TYR A 252 -8.26 -4.47 -7.36
N ASP A 253 -8.98 -4.80 -8.44
CA ASP A 253 -10.01 -5.83 -8.40
C ASP A 253 -9.27 -7.11 -8.05
N SER A 254 -9.42 -7.58 -6.82
CA SER A 254 -8.66 -8.75 -6.38
C SER A 254 -9.63 -9.88 -6.21
N ASP A 255 -9.35 -10.99 -6.90
CA ASP A 255 -10.00 -12.30 -6.79
C ASP A 255 -9.79 -12.89 -5.39
N ARG A 256 -10.04 -12.12 -4.34
CA ARG A 256 -9.69 -12.46 -2.97
C ARG A 256 -10.62 -13.55 -2.50
N VAL A 257 -9.99 -14.59 -1.97
CA VAL A 257 -10.68 -15.79 -1.50
C VAL A 257 -11.02 -15.61 -0.03
N TYR A 258 -12.08 -16.28 0.41
CA TYR A 258 -12.49 -16.34 1.81
C TYR A 258 -12.82 -17.79 2.18
N ASP A 259 -12.67 -18.14 3.45
CA ASP A 259 -13.07 -19.46 3.97
C ASP A 259 -14.60 -19.50 4.20
N ASP A 260 -15.36 -19.62 3.11
CA ASP A 260 -16.82 -19.54 3.12
C ASP A 260 -17.51 -20.68 3.87
N ALA A 261 -16.83 -21.82 3.99
CA ALA A 261 -17.33 -22.97 4.74
C ALA A 261 -16.84 -22.98 6.20
N GLY A 262 -15.91 -22.09 6.57
CA GLY A 262 -15.29 -22.06 7.89
C GLY A 262 -15.27 -20.66 8.50
N ALA A 263 -14.08 -20.16 8.87
CA ALA A 263 -13.96 -19.04 9.79
C ALA A 263 -14.42 -17.69 9.21
N CYS A 264 -14.47 -17.56 7.88
CA CYS A 264 -14.96 -16.34 7.23
C CYS A 264 -16.49 -16.30 7.08
N SER A 265 -17.21 -17.41 7.26
CA SER A 265 -18.67 -17.47 7.06
C SER A 265 -19.47 -16.54 7.99
N GLY A 266 -19.09 -16.51 9.27
CA GLY A 266 -19.73 -15.70 10.31
C GLY A 266 -18.87 -14.56 10.84
N CYS A 267 -17.83 -14.15 10.11
CA CYS A 267 -16.89 -13.13 10.59
C CYS A 267 -17.50 -11.72 10.49
N LEU A 268 -17.56 -11.01 11.61
CA LEU A 268 -18.17 -9.68 11.73
C LEU A 268 -17.51 -8.66 10.79
N VAL A 269 -16.20 -8.79 10.57
CA VAL A 269 -15.42 -7.85 9.77
C VAL A 269 -15.23 -8.25 8.32
N ARG A 270 -15.87 -9.34 7.88
CA ARG A 270 -15.66 -9.93 6.54
C ARG A 270 -15.77 -8.90 5.42
N ARG A 271 -16.79 -8.03 5.48
CA ARG A 271 -17.03 -7.00 4.45
C ARG A 271 -15.91 -5.96 4.35
N TRP A 272 -15.13 -5.78 5.41
CA TRP A 272 -13.98 -4.87 5.45
C TRP A 272 -12.62 -5.58 5.38
N CYS A 273 -12.60 -6.91 5.38
CA CYS A 273 -11.37 -7.70 5.35
C CYS A 273 -10.89 -7.90 3.91
N ASP A 274 -9.59 -7.80 3.66
CA ASP A 274 -9.01 -7.94 2.30
C ASP A 274 -9.09 -9.36 1.75
N GLY A 275 -9.55 -10.32 2.56
CA GLY A 275 -9.53 -11.73 2.20
C GLY A 275 -8.10 -12.22 1.97
N PHE A 276 -7.97 -13.30 1.20
CA PHE A 276 -6.69 -13.95 0.92
C PHE A 276 -6.34 -13.82 -0.55
N ASP A 277 -5.04 -13.74 -0.83
CA ASP A 277 -4.51 -14.05 -2.16
C ASP A 277 -4.85 -15.51 -2.55
N PRO A 278 -5.34 -15.78 -3.78
CA PRO A 278 -5.53 -17.14 -4.26
C PRO A 278 -4.28 -18.02 -4.14
N GLY A 279 -3.11 -17.51 -4.56
CA GLY A 279 -1.84 -18.23 -4.47
C GLY A 279 -1.46 -18.58 -3.03
N TYR A 280 -1.79 -17.72 -2.05
CA TYR A 280 -1.68 -18.07 -0.64
C TYR A 280 -2.53 -19.29 -0.26
N VAL A 281 -3.81 -19.29 -0.66
CA VAL A 281 -4.72 -20.39 -0.34
C VAL A 281 -4.28 -21.69 -1.00
N ASP A 282 -3.76 -21.63 -2.22
CA ASP A 282 -3.23 -22.81 -2.91
C ASP A 282 -2.03 -23.43 -2.19
N LEU A 283 -1.17 -22.61 -1.58
CA LEU A 283 0.04 -23.07 -0.89
C LEU A 283 -0.20 -23.48 0.57
N PHE A 284 -1.03 -22.71 1.28
CA PHE A 284 -1.16 -22.80 2.74
C PHE A 284 -2.59 -23.04 3.21
N GLY A 285 -3.56 -23.12 2.30
CA GLY A 285 -4.98 -23.14 2.63
C GLY A 285 -5.38 -21.90 3.41
N PHE A 286 -6.26 -22.09 4.39
CA PHE A 286 -6.68 -21.05 5.33
C PHE A 286 -5.90 -21.13 6.65
N ASP A 287 -4.60 -21.38 6.60
CA ASP A 287 -3.78 -21.38 7.80
C ASP A 287 -3.74 -19.98 8.45
N GLY A 288 -3.82 -19.95 9.78
CA GLY A 288 -3.71 -18.72 10.55
C GLY A 288 -4.93 -17.80 10.46
N ILE A 289 -6.08 -18.30 10.04
CA ILE A 289 -7.34 -17.53 10.04
C ILE A 289 -8.10 -17.71 11.36
N GLN A 290 -8.92 -16.73 11.69
CA GLN A 290 -9.86 -16.83 12.80
C GLN A 290 -11.09 -15.99 12.51
N THR A 291 -12.23 -16.45 13.00
CA THR A 291 -13.45 -15.64 13.06
C THR A 291 -13.22 -14.50 14.03
N LEU A 292 -13.55 -13.27 13.62
CA LEU A 292 -13.70 -12.15 14.54
C LEU A 292 -15.19 -11.96 14.80
N ASP A 293 -15.61 -12.29 16.01
CA ASP A 293 -16.98 -12.14 16.51
C ASP A 293 -17.18 -10.83 17.29
N HIS A 294 -16.09 -10.12 17.57
CA HIS A 294 -16.07 -8.79 18.19
C HIS A 294 -14.95 -7.93 17.62
N VAL A 295 -15.13 -6.61 17.67
CA VAL A 295 -14.08 -5.63 17.34
C VAL A 295 -13.91 -4.70 18.55
N PRO A 296 -12.75 -4.69 19.22
CA PRO A 296 -12.49 -3.75 20.29
C PRO A 296 -12.61 -2.31 19.79
N ALA A 297 -13.21 -1.41 20.57
CA ALA A 297 -13.34 0.00 20.20
C ALA A 297 -12.00 0.68 19.88
N ALA A 298 -10.92 0.26 20.55
CA ALA A 298 -9.56 0.74 20.29
C ALA A 298 -8.98 0.30 18.92
N ALA A 299 -9.55 -0.76 18.31
CA ALA A 299 -9.19 -1.26 16.99
C ALA A 299 -10.02 -0.62 15.87
N LEU A 300 -10.95 0.28 16.22
CA LEU A 300 -11.67 1.16 15.31
C LEU A 300 -10.96 2.51 15.30
N ARG A 301 -10.69 3.04 14.11
CA ARG A 301 -10.12 4.38 13.99
C ARG A 301 -11.18 5.38 14.45
N ARG A 302 -10.92 6.15 15.52
CA ARG A 302 -11.49 7.51 15.59
C ARG A 302 -10.74 8.31 14.56
N THR A 303 -11.23 8.35 13.32
CA THR A 303 -10.69 9.27 12.32
C THR A 303 -10.85 10.67 12.92
N PRO A 304 -9.79 11.45 13.21
CA PRO A 304 -9.98 12.89 13.33
C PRO A 304 -10.60 13.29 12.00
N ALA A 305 -11.79 13.88 12.05
CA ALA A 305 -12.59 14.19 10.87
C ALA A 305 -11.64 14.72 9.79
N PRO A 306 -11.46 14.00 8.66
CA PRO A 306 -10.70 14.57 7.56
C PRO A 306 -11.39 15.88 7.20
N GLU A 307 -10.61 16.88 6.79
CA GLU A 307 -11.19 18.11 6.24
C GLU A 307 -12.29 17.73 5.23
N PRO A 308 -13.39 18.51 5.18
CA PRO A 308 -14.74 18.01 4.87
C PRO A 308 -14.97 17.42 3.47
N GLU A 309 -13.96 17.18 2.66
CA GLU A 309 -14.11 16.89 1.24
C GLU A 309 -13.56 15.54 0.79
N LEU A 310 -12.77 14.81 1.60
CA LEU A 310 -12.09 13.60 1.12
C LEU A 310 -12.51 12.25 1.72
N LEU A 311 -13.41 12.20 2.71
CA LEU A 311 -14.19 11.01 3.11
C LEU A 311 -15.15 11.43 4.23
N LYS A 312 -16.39 11.83 3.92
CA LYS A 312 -17.40 11.98 4.98
C LYS A 312 -17.91 10.59 5.32
N MET A 313 -17.39 10.01 6.40
CA MET A 313 -17.96 8.82 6.99
C MET A 313 -19.24 9.24 7.71
N HIS A 314 -20.39 8.72 7.26
CA HIS A 314 -21.67 8.96 7.91
C HIS A 314 -22.00 7.76 8.80
N CYS A 315 -22.24 8.01 10.09
CA CYS A 315 -22.61 6.97 11.06
C CYS A 315 -24.12 6.94 11.27
N VAL A 316 -24.70 5.74 11.24
CA VAL A 316 -26.11 5.50 11.60
C VAL A 316 -26.17 4.54 12.77
N GLU A 317 -26.86 4.94 13.81
CA GLU A 317 -27.13 4.15 15.02
C GLU A 317 -28.33 3.24 14.79
N ILE A 318 -28.21 1.95 15.13
CA ILE A 318 -29.33 0.99 15.10
C ILE A 318 -29.57 0.38 16.48
N ALA A 319 -30.83 0.09 16.80
CA ALA A 319 -31.24 -0.37 18.13
C ALA A 319 -30.85 -1.82 18.43
N ASP A 320 -30.71 -2.66 17.40
CA ASP A 320 -30.45 -4.09 17.52
C ASP A 320 -29.13 -4.49 16.85
N ASN A 321 -28.49 -5.54 17.37
CA ASN A 321 -27.27 -6.11 16.77
C ASN A 321 -27.52 -6.74 15.39
N GLU A 322 -28.77 -7.06 15.06
CA GLU A 322 -29.21 -7.44 13.71
C GLU A 322 -30.43 -6.59 13.30
N PRO A 323 -30.32 -5.70 12.29
CA PRO A 323 -31.46 -4.93 11.80
C PRO A 323 -32.46 -5.84 11.08
N ASP A 324 -33.77 -5.56 11.25
CA ASP A 324 -34.83 -6.26 10.51
C ASP A 324 -34.73 -6.02 8.98
N GLU A 325 -35.43 -6.84 8.19
CA GLU A 325 -35.33 -6.81 6.71
C GLU A 325 -35.73 -5.44 6.12
N ALA A 326 -36.68 -4.74 6.76
CA ALA A 326 -37.12 -3.42 6.34
C ALA A 326 -36.02 -2.37 6.57
N THR A 327 -35.40 -2.40 7.76
CA THR A 327 -34.28 -1.55 8.16
C THR A 327 -33.04 -1.81 7.30
N GLN A 328 -32.75 -3.08 7.00
CA GLN A 328 -31.67 -3.45 6.08
C GLN A 328 -31.85 -2.86 4.69
N ARG A 329 -33.09 -2.87 4.17
CA ARG A 329 -33.43 -2.32 2.86
C ARG A 329 -33.29 -0.80 2.83
N GLU A 330 -33.70 -0.12 3.90
CA GLU A 330 -33.53 1.32 4.04
C GLU A 330 -32.06 1.73 4.17
N LEU A 331 -31.28 1.01 4.99
CA LEU A 331 -29.83 1.21 5.13
C LEU A 331 -29.10 0.96 3.80
N TYR A 332 -29.53 -0.02 3.02
CA TYR A 332 -28.98 -0.28 1.70
C TYR A 332 -29.22 0.89 0.74
N GLU A 333 -30.45 1.40 0.63
CA GLU A 333 -30.73 2.56 -0.22
C GLU A 333 -30.02 3.83 0.25
N LEU A 334 -29.95 4.04 1.57
CA LEU A 334 -29.17 5.14 2.16
C LEU A 334 -27.68 5.00 1.84
N SER A 335 -27.13 3.78 1.90
CA SER A 335 -25.72 3.53 1.55
C SER A 335 -25.42 3.90 0.10
N ARG A 336 -26.34 3.63 -0.83
CA ARG A 336 -26.18 4.00 -2.24
C ARG A 336 -26.17 5.51 -2.44
N VAL A 337 -27.05 6.22 -1.73
CA VAL A 337 -27.11 7.70 -1.80
C VAL A 337 -25.85 8.32 -1.18
N VAL A 338 -25.39 7.80 -0.04
CA VAL A 338 -24.22 8.30 0.68
C VAL A 338 -22.94 8.01 -0.10
N LEU A 339 -22.78 6.81 -0.64
CA LEU A 339 -21.65 6.47 -1.53
C LEU A 339 -21.62 7.34 -2.79
N ALA A 340 -22.78 7.60 -3.39
CA ALA A 340 -22.86 8.40 -4.61
C ALA A 340 -22.56 9.90 -4.38
N LYS A 341 -22.69 10.42 -3.16
CA LYS A 341 -22.69 11.88 -2.90
C LYS A 341 -21.72 12.35 -1.83
N HIS A 342 -21.38 11.51 -0.86
CA HIS A 342 -20.82 11.96 0.40
C HIS A 342 -19.68 11.07 0.95
N GLY A 343 -19.57 9.80 0.57
CA GLY A 343 -18.51 8.90 1.01
C GLY A 343 -19.06 7.60 1.61
N CYS A 344 -18.37 7.03 2.60
CA CYS A 344 -18.75 5.74 3.17
C CYS A 344 -19.85 5.87 4.25
N LEU A 345 -20.76 4.89 4.30
CA LEU A 345 -21.76 4.74 5.36
C LEU A 345 -21.30 3.61 6.30
N ALA A 346 -21.28 3.89 7.60
CA ALA A 346 -21.03 2.88 8.65
C ALA A 346 -22.25 2.80 9.58
N VAL A 347 -22.68 1.58 9.88
CA VAL A 347 -23.83 1.29 10.74
C VAL A 347 -23.32 0.61 12.00
N PHE A 348 -23.73 1.11 13.16
CA PHE A 348 -23.26 0.61 14.44
C PHE A 348 -24.46 0.36 15.37
N PRO A 349 -24.46 -0.75 16.13
CA PRO A 349 -25.43 -0.94 17.20
C PRO A 349 -25.24 0.16 18.26
N ARG A 350 -26.35 0.56 18.88
CA ARG A 350 -26.44 1.70 19.81
C ARG A 350 -25.41 1.67 20.92
N GLU A 351 -25.09 0.50 21.45
CA GLU A 351 -24.09 0.30 22.49
C GLU A 351 -22.65 0.62 22.03
N TYR A 352 -22.39 0.65 20.72
CA TYR A 352 -21.08 0.96 20.12
C TYR A 352 -20.96 2.41 19.65
N VAL A 353 -22.07 3.17 19.63
CA VAL A 353 -22.11 4.59 19.22
C VAL A 353 -21.93 5.55 20.41
N ALA A 354 -21.75 5.02 21.62
CA ALA A 354 -21.57 5.86 22.80
C ALA A 354 -20.35 6.81 22.66
N THR A 355 -20.67 8.11 22.69
CA THR A 355 -19.85 9.32 22.47
C THR A 355 -18.43 9.29 23.02
#